data_AF-A0A6A5GEY8-F1
#
_entry.id   AF-A0A6A5GEY8-F1
#
_cell.length_a   1.000
_cell.length_b   1.000
_cell.length_c   1.000
_cell.angle_alpha   90.00
_cell.angle_beta   90.00
_cell.angle_gamma   90.00
#
_symmetry.space_group_name_H-M   'P 1'
#
loop_
_entity.id
_entity.type
_entity.pdbx_description
1 polymer ?
#
loop_
_entity_poly.entity_id
_entity_poly.type
_entity_poly.pdbx_seq_one_letter_code
_entity_poly.pdbx_strand_id
1 'polypeptide(L)'
;MTTEIISFGFSCELNDETVKIYTIEHGIVELKNTGDLELGVWYDLSEKSLEQRNKYENKQCDVWEEDGEVFARVLAIGPNSFFLDKDISQKYKYAVWNPFLKFLDDGDNLFKDKIRGDDVVEIIVKYAPWKNGNFKIVELIEEAPFEGSSYCRLTPWTLEQMARNMTEALLPKPNSICIDQFRRIQPFDVQVGVCIKAEAVNVAFPKTVKPSLGVKPMCSYLFTPTLGLVRWCIREMKTTEPTSSKAAVYNVNSDMFEVGKRLGKWFSFKLVEAKKYRSDEPIRARALIRTTAGNVNEVQVVPKETRVVNGEVEIEASFLFDPKMFESEENSLIEDWNLRHEGLRTDTHFWDTNLGRVEVYPTESETIIRAIESHRQSLGPREAEKLEKEAIVVSVTSVVHVNFIRNFEKYPNHGIFVARRVNTICYLNGGNIIYQ
;
A
#
# COMPACT_ATOMS: atom_id res chain seq x y z
N MET A 1 11.13 6.16 22.63
CA MET A 1 12.39 5.80 21.95
C MET A 1 12.58 6.83 20.86
N THR A 2 13.59 7.68 20.95
CA THR A 2 13.95 8.60 19.87
C THR A 2 14.50 7.77 18.72
N THR A 3 13.79 7.76 17.59
CA THR A 3 14.27 7.16 16.35
C THR A 3 15.51 7.91 15.90
N GLU A 4 16.63 7.19 15.84
CA GLU A 4 17.91 7.68 15.30
C GLU A 4 17.68 8.21 13.88
N ILE A 5 18.00 9.47 13.61
CA ILE A 5 17.88 10.04 12.26
C ILE A 5 19.04 9.48 11.43
N ILE A 6 18.71 8.56 10.54
CA ILE A 6 19.61 8.03 9.52
C ILE A 6 18.97 8.40 8.18
N SER A 7 19.58 9.35 7.47
CA SER A 7 19.06 9.88 6.20
C SER A 7 20.22 10.39 5.34
N PHE A 8 19.92 10.87 4.14
CA PHE A 8 20.87 11.52 3.25
C PHE A 8 20.20 12.70 2.55
N GLY A 9 20.97 13.72 2.23
CA GLY A 9 20.43 14.97 1.73
C GLY A 9 21.49 15.90 1.19
N PHE A 10 21.11 17.10 0.75
CA PHE A 10 22.07 18.11 0.30
C PHE A 10 21.96 19.39 1.12
N SER A 11 23.09 20.07 1.32
CA SER A 11 23.16 21.32 2.05
C SER A 11 22.51 22.47 1.29
N CYS A 12 21.61 23.19 1.96
CA CYS A 12 20.85 24.29 1.39
C CYS A 12 21.23 25.65 1.99
N GLU A 13 21.69 25.67 3.25
CA GLU A 13 22.07 26.90 3.96
C GLU A 13 23.23 26.58 4.91
N LEU A 14 24.21 27.48 4.98
CA LEU A 14 25.40 27.34 5.80
C LEU A 14 25.70 28.68 6.49
N ASN A 15 25.94 28.65 7.80
CA ASN A 15 26.54 29.76 8.54
C ASN A 15 27.56 29.22 9.55
N ASP A 16 28.25 30.09 10.28
CA ASP A 16 29.33 29.69 11.20
C ASP A 16 28.88 28.73 12.33
N GLU A 17 27.59 28.69 12.66
CA GLU A 17 27.04 27.89 13.76
C GLU A 17 26.27 26.66 13.27
N THR A 18 25.54 26.78 12.17
CA THR A 18 24.58 25.78 11.70
C THR A 18 24.67 25.50 10.20
N VAL A 19 24.27 24.29 9.85
CA VAL A 19 24.04 23.83 8.48
C VAL A 19 22.60 23.32 8.37
N LYS A 20 21.92 23.68 7.29
CA LYS A 20 20.60 23.13 6.94
C LYS A 20 20.73 22.19 5.78
N ILE A 21 20.37 20.93 6.01
CA ILE A 21 20.39 19.87 5.01
C ILE A 21 18.95 19.53 4.61
N TYR A 22 18.64 19.55 3.32
CA TYR A 22 17.38 19.02 2.82
C TYR A 22 17.46 17.51 2.63
N THR A 23 16.56 16.80 3.30
CA THR A 23 16.36 15.36 3.17
C THR A 23 14.95 15.08 2.64
N ILE A 24 14.78 13.99 1.89
CA ILE A 24 13.48 13.61 1.34
C ILE A 24 12.53 13.22 2.48
N GLU A 25 13.03 12.48 3.47
CA GLU A 25 12.22 11.95 4.56
C GLU A 25 11.83 13.05 5.56
N HIS A 26 12.78 13.89 5.98
CA HIS A 26 12.58 14.82 7.08
C HIS A 26 12.44 16.28 6.66
N GLY A 27 12.62 16.60 5.37
CA GLY A 27 12.69 17.98 4.91
C GLY A 27 13.98 18.64 5.40
N ILE A 28 13.90 19.87 5.90
CA ILE A 28 15.06 20.61 6.38
C ILE A 28 15.46 20.13 7.78
N VAL A 29 16.66 19.58 7.89
CA VAL A 29 17.31 19.20 9.13
C VAL A 29 18.38 20.24 9.43
N GLU A 30 18.26 20.90 10.58
CA GLU A 30 19.27 21.85 11.06
C GLU A 30 20.24 21.14 12.01
N LEU A 31 21.53 21.23 11.70
CA LEU A 31 22.62 20.62 12.47
C LEU A 31 23.67 21.68 12.81
N LYS A 32 24.54 21.37 13.76
CA LYS A 32 25.70 22.20 14.06
C LYS A 32 26.71 22.13 12.91
N ASN A 33 27.23 23.28 12.49
CA ASN A 33 28.29 23.32 11.49
C ASN A 33 29.62 22.81 12.10
N THR A 34 30.26 21.86 11.42
CA THR A 34 31.55 21.26 11.82
C THR A 34 32.75 21.86 11.10
N GLY A 35 32.54 22.85 10.20
CA GLY A 35 33.58 23.68 9.60
C GLY A 35 34.07 23.26 8.21
N ASP A 36 33.76 22.05 7.76
CA ASP A 36 34.22 21.49 6.47
C ASP A 36 33.05 21.13 5.55
N LEU A 37 32.06 22.01 5.45
CA LEU A 37 30.84 21.77 4.67
C LEU A 37 30.69 22.83 3.55
N GLU A 38 30.34 22.35 2.37
CA GLU A 38 30.07 23.13 1.17
C GLU A 38 28.58 23.10 0.83
N LEU A 39 28.04 24.21 0.30
CA LEU A 39 26.66 24.33 -0.19
C LEU A 39 26.43 23.49 -1.46
N GLY A 40 25.19 23.03 -1.67
CA GLY A 40 24.82 22.20 -2.83
C GLY A 40 25.40 20.77 -2.81
N VAL A 41 26.17 20.38 -1.80
CA VAL A 41 26.81 19.07 -1.70
C VAL A 41 25.94 18.07 -0.93
N TRP A 42 26.01 16.80 -1.32
CA TRP A 42 25.29 15.70 -0.68
C TRP A 42 26.06 15.12 0.52
N TYR A 43 25.33 14.88 1.60
CA TYR A 43 25.84 14.33 2.85
C TYR A 43 24.99 13.15 3.34
N ASP A 44 25.66 12.20 4.00
CA ASP A 44 25.01 11.17 4.82
C ASP A 44 24.88 11.70 6.26
N LEU A 45 23.67 11.61 6.81
CA LEU A 45 23.32 12.10 8.14
C LEU A 45 23.17 10.93 9.11
N SER A 46 23.84 11.03 10.26
CA SER A 46 23.56 10.23 11.46
C SER A 46 23.47 11.15 12.69
N GLU A 47 23.01 10.64 13.83
CA GLU A 47 23.00 11.41 15.10
C GLU A 47 24.38 11.97 15.49
N LYS A 48 25.47 11.40 14.97
CA LYS A 48 26.84 11.68 15.42
C LYS A 48 27.76 12.17 14.32
N SER A 49 27.35 12.10 13.06
CA SER A 49 28.20 12.47 11.93
C SER A 49 27.41 13.06 10.78
N LEU A 50 28.07 13.97 10.09
CA LEU A 50 27.69 14.49 8.79
C LEU A 50 28.88 14.23 7.87
N GLU A 51 28.74 13.29 6.96
CA GLU A 51 29.84 12.86 6.09
C GLU A 51 29.51 13.16 4.64
N GLN A 52 30.45 13.80 3.93
CA GLN A 52 30.27 14.10 2.51
C GLN A 52 30.17 12.81 1.70
N ARG A 53 29.16 12.74 0.83
CA ARG A 53 28.91 11.57 0.01
C ARG A 53 29.74 11.61 -1.26
N ASN A 54 30.91 10.96 -1.21
CA ASN A 54 31.93 10.99 -2.28
C ASN A 54 31.49 10.43 -3.65
N LYS A 55 30.39 9.67 -3.72
CA LYS A 55 29.85 9.10 -4.97
C LYS A 55 28.32 9.07 -4.93
N TYR A 56 27.70 10.16 -5.36
CA TYR A 56 26.27 10.20 -5.59
C TYR A 56 25.98 11.03 -6.85
N GLU A 57 25.45 10.37 -7.87
CA GLU A 57 24.94 11.01 -9.08
C GLU A 57 23.47 10.62 -9.18
N ASN A 58 22.57 11.58 -8.95
CA ASN A 58 21.15 11.40 -9.19
C ASN A 58 20.73 12.20 -10.42
N LYS A 59 20.60 11.51 -11.56
CA LYS A 59 20.15 12.13 -12.81
C LYS A 59 18.72 12.69 -12.74
N GLN A 60 17.98 12.39 -11.68
CA GLN A 60 16.61 12.85 -11.46
C GLN A 60 16.53 14.08 -10.54
N CYS A 61 17.64 14.45 -9.90
CA CYS A 61 17.78 15.63 -9.05
C CYS A 61 19.26 16.07 -9.05
N ASP A 62 19.59 16.96 -9.98
CA ASP A 62 20.93 17.51 -10.14
C ASP A 62 21.04 18.82 -9.37
N VAL A 63 21.97 18.91 -8.43
CA VAL A 63 22.06 19.99 -7.43
C VAL A 63 23.40 20.70 -7.60
N TRP A 64 23.38 22.03 -7.58
CA TRP A 64 24.59 22.84 -7.61
C TRP A 64 24.43 24.11 -6.77
N GLU A 65 25.56 24.75 -6.51
CA GLU A 65 25.63 26.07 -5.91
C GLU A 65 26.07 27.09 -6.97
N GLU A 66 25.45 28.26 -6.95
CA GLU A 66 25.82 29.42 -7.77
C GLU A 66 25.57 30.70 -6.96
N ASP A 67 26.61 31.53 -6.81
CA ASP A 67 26.58 32.81 -6.10
C ASP A 67 26.04 32.75 -4.65
N GLY A 68 26.36 31.67 -3.94
CA GLY A 68 25.93 31.40 -2.56
C GLY A 68 24.52 30.84 -2.45
N GLU A 69 23.86 30.52 -3.57
CA GLU A 69 22.50 30.02 -3.63
C GLU A 69 22.46 28.60 -4.18
N VAL A 70 21.57 27.77 -3.63
CA VAL A 70 21.47 26.36 -4.02
C VAL A 70 20.33 26.16 -5.00
N PHE A 71 20.66 25.54 -6.13
CA PHE A 71 19.74 25.23 -7.21
C PHE A 71 19.61 23.73 -7.41
N ALA A 72 18.49 23.32 -7.98
CA ALA A 72 18.29 21.95 -8.41
C ALA A 72 17.54 21.89 -9.74
N ARG A 73 17.96 20.97 -10.61
CA ARG A 73 17.27 20.62 -11.85
C ARG A 73 16.53 19.31 -11.65
N VAL A 74 15.21 19.36 -11.88
CA VAL A 74 14.29 18.27 -11.58
C VAL A 74 13.13 18.23 -12.57
N LEU A 75 12.42 17.10 -12.61
CA LEU A 75 11.11 17.02 -13.27
C LEU A 75 9.99 17.46 -12.33
N ALA A 76 9.01 18.19 -12.84
CA ALA A 76 7.83 18.59 -12.09
C ALA A 76 6.54 18.37 -12.88
N ILE A 77 5.43 18.25 -12.15
CA ILE A 77 4.10 18.00 -12.69
C ILE A 77 3.05 18.81 -11.94
N GLY A 78 2.03 19.29 -12.67
CA GLY A 78 0.85 19.94 -12.11
C GLY A 78 -0.41 19.09 -12.32
N PRO A 79 -1.47 19.31 -11.53
CA PRO A 79 -2.68 18.50 -11.58
C PRO A 79 -3.50 18.76 -12.83
N ASN A 80 -4.03 17.69 -13.43
CA ASN A 80 -5.04 17.80 -14.46
C ASN A 80 -6.44 17.85 -13.87
N SER A 81 -6.98 19.05 -13.75
CA SER A 81 -8.29 19.29 -13.13
C SER A 81 -9.46 18.64 -13.89
N PHE A 82 -9.27 18.18 -15.13
CA PHE A 82 -10.30 17.48 -15.89
C PHE A 82 -10.47 16.01 -15.50
N PHE A 83 -9.43 15.38 -14.95
CA PHE A 83 -9.46 13.96 -14.55
C PHE A 83 -9.58 13.74 -13.04
N LEU A 84 -9.56 14.82 -12.25
CA LEU A 84 -9.69 14.77 -10.80
C LEU A 84 -11.12 15.10 -10.36
N ASP A 85 -11.55 14.46 -9.28
CA ASP A 85 -12.79 14.83 -8.61
C ASP A 85 -12.73 16.30 -8.18
N LYS A 86 -13.90 16.96 -8.16
CA LYS A 86 -14.00 18.41 -7.96
C LYS A 86 -13.26 18.88 -6.70
N ASP A 87 -13.40 18.17 -5.59
CA ASP A 87 -12.79 18.55 -4.32
C ASP A 87 -11.27 18.30 -4.30
N ILE A 88 -10.77 17.20 -4.89
CA ILE A 88 -9.33 16.97 -5.08
C ILE A 88 -8.74 18.06 -6.00
N SER A 89 -9.39 18.35 -7.13
CA SER A 89 -8.99 19.42 -8.04
C SER A 89 -8.90 20.77 -7.34
N GLN A 90 -9.88 21.12 -6.49
CA GLN A 90 -9.81 22.38 -5.72
C GLN A 90 -8.72 22.35 -4.65
N LYS A 91 -8.52 21.22 -3.96
CA LYS A 91 -7.49 21.06 -2.93
C LYS A 91 -6.08 21.28 -3.49
N TYR A 92 -5.80 20.70 -4.65
CA TYR A 92 -4.48 20.76 -5.29
C TYR A 92 -4.37 21.84 -6.37
N LYS A 93 -5.32 22.77 -6.45
CA LYS A 93 -5.34 23.79 -7.49
C LYS A 93 -4.02 24.57 -7.53
N TYR A 94 -3.38 24.59 -8.70
CA TYR A 94 -2.08 25.22 -8.95
C TYR A 94 -0.89 24.63 -8.16
N ALA A 95 -1.06 23.45 -7.55
CA ALA A 95 0.07 22.75 -6.96
C ALA A 95 1.06 22.32 -8.04
N VAL A 96 2.35 22.44 -7.73
CA VAL A 96 3.43 21.86 -8.52
C VAL A 96 4.18 20.87 -7.65
N TRP A 97 4.37 19.66 -8.17
CA TRP A 97 4.93 18.54 -7.41
C TRP A 97 6.19 17.99 -8.07
N ASN A 98 7.18 17.68 -7.23
CA ASN A 98 8.31 16.82 -7.55
C ASN A 98 8.44 15.74 -6.46
N PRO A 99 8.72 14.47 -6.80
CA PRO A 99 8.83 13.38 -5.81
C PRO A 99 10.00 13.53 -4.82
N PHE A 100 11.05 14.28 -5.14
CA PHE A 100 12.21 14.49 -4.27
C PHE A 100 12.07 15.73 -3.41
N LEU A 101 11.66 16.85 -4.01
CA LEU A 101 11.60 18.18 -3.41
C LEU A 101 10.19 18.53 -2.85
N LYS A 102 9.21 17.66 -3.10
CA LYS A 102 7.80 17.77 -2.70
C LYS A 102 7.10 18.94 -3.42
N PHE A 103 6.34 19.76 -2.69
CA PHE A 103 5.62 20.90 -3.28
C PHE A 103 6.57 22.07 -3.57
N LEU A 104 6.42 22.63 -4.77
CA LEU A 104 7.22 23.74 -5.28
C LEU A 104 6.40 25.03 -5.35
N ASP A 105 7.06 26.18 -5.20
CA ASP A 105 6.45 27.51 -5.34
C ASP A 105 6.58 27.92 -6.79
N ASP A 106 5.43 28.05 -7.43
CA ASP A 106 5.36 28.48 -8.81
C ASP A 106 5.74 29.96 -9.01
N GLY A 107 5.92 30.72 -7.92
CA GLY A 107 6.50 32.05 -7.95
C GLY A 107 5.77 32.99 -8.91
N ASP A 108 6.42 33.29 -10.03
CA ASP A 108 5.92 34.13 -11.12
C ASP A 108 4.92 33.42 -12.03
N ASN A 109 4.28 32.36 -11.54
CA ASN A 109 3.25 31.58 -12.23
C ASN A 109 3.76 30.88 -13.49
N LEU A 110 5.04 30.49 -13.50
CA LEU A 110 5.69 29.93 -14.67
C LEU A 110 5.00 28.64 -15.11
N PHE A 111 4.70 27.76 -14.18
CA PHE A 111 4.08 26.47 -14.40
C PHE A 111 2.59 26.62 -14.73
N LYS A 112 1.81 27.28 -13.88
CA LYS A 112 0.34 27.30 -14.02
C LYS A 112 -0.13 27.99 -15.30
N ASP A 113 0.62 28.99 -15.79
CA ASP A 113 0.22 29.78 -16.97
C ASP A 113 0.70 29.15 -18.29
N LYS A 114 1.71 28.27 -18.25
CA LYS A 114 2.38 27.75 -19.46
C LYS A 114 2.24 26.25 -19.67
N ILE A 115 2.01 25.47 -18.60
CA ILE A 115 2.04 24.01 -18.64
C ILE A 115 0.64 23.45 -18.43
N ARG A 116 0.23 22.47 -19.25
CA ARG A 116 -1.04 21.79 -19.06
C ARG A 116 -0.91 20.74 -17.94
N GLY A 117 -2.01 20.47 -17.24
CA GLY A 117 -2.02 19.43 -16.23
C GLY A 117 -1.63 18.07 -16.80
N ASP A 118 -0.92 17.27 -16.01
CA ASP A 118 -0.27 16.00 -16.38
C ASP A 118 0.94 16.08 -17.33
N ASP A 119 1.26 17.23 -17.93
CA ASP A 119 2.52 17.39 -18.65
C ASP A 119 3.66 17.41 -17.61
N VAL A 120 4.70 16.63 -17.86
CA VAL A 120 5.89 16.58 -17.00
C VAL A 120 6.96 17.44 -17.66
N VAL A 121 7.53 18.37 -16.90
CA VAL A 121 8.45 19.38 -17.43
C VAL A 121 9.72 19.39 -16.61
N GLU A 122 10.86 19.49 -17.28
CA GLU A 122 12.14 19.75 -16.62
C GLU A 122 12.23 21.23 -16.24
N ILE A 123 12.57 21.49 -14.99
CA ILE A 123 12.60 22.82 -14.39
C ILE A 123 13.88 23.03 -13.59
N ILE A 124 14.23 24.30 -13.38
CA ILE A 124 15.22 24.70 -12.37
C ILE A 124 14.48 25.34 -11.20
N VAL A 125 14.82 24.88 -10.00
CA VAL A 125 14.34 25.45 -8.75
C VAL A 125 15.49 25.99 -7.92
N LYS A 126 15.19 26.98 -7.10
CA LYS A 126 16.10 27.57 -6.13
C LYS A 126 15.62 27.31 -4.72
N TYR A 127 16.53 26.99 -3.80
CA TYR A 127 16.22 26.92 -2.38
C TYR A 127 15.73 28.30 -1.87
N ALA A 128 14.48 28.36 -1.47
CA ALA A 128 13.79 29.54 -0.98
C ALA A 128 12.63 29.10 -0.05
N PRO A 129 12.90 28.83 1.24
CA PRO A 129 11.87 28.38 2.18
C PRO A 129 10.67 29.31 2.29
N TRP A 130 9.46 28.74 2.29
CA TRP A 130 8.23 29.42 2.65
C TRP A 130 7.30 28.52 3.48
N LYS A 131 6.10 29.03 3.79
CA LYS A 131 5.07 28.35 4.60
C LYS A 131 4.79 26.87 4.24
N ASN A 132 4.85 26.50 2.95
CA ASN A 132 4.37 25.21 2.44
C ASN A 132 5.44 24.39 1.69
N GLY A 133 6.68 24.87 1.60
CA GLY A 133 7.72 24.22 0.81
C GLY A 133 9.07 24.94 0.90
N ASN A 134 10.07 24.40 0.23
CA ASN A 134 11.46 24.85 0.35
C ASN A 134 12.07 25.38 -0.95
N PHE A 135 11.43 25.19 -2.10
CA PHE A 135 12.05 25.37 -3.42
C PHE A 135 11.15 26.12 -4.39
N LYS A 136 11.61 27.28 -4.87
CA LYS A 136 10.88 28.14 -5.81
C LYS A 136 11.31 27.85 -7.25
N ILE A 137 10.36 27.75 -8.17
CA ILE A 137 10.63 27.60 -9.61
C ILE A 137 11.20 28.91 -10.14
N VAL A 138 12.34 28.81 -10.85
CA VAL A 138 13.01 29.97 -11.48
C VAL A 138 13.09 29.84 -12.99
N GLU A 139 13.05 28.62 -13.54
CA GLU A 139 13.13 28.38 -14.98
C GLU A 139 12.34 27.13 -15.41
N LEU A 140 11.75 27.18 -16.61
CA LEU A 140 11.21 26.02 -17.31
C LEU A 140 12.12 25.70 -18.49
N ILE A 141 12.55 24.44 -18.62
CA ILE A 141 13.47 24.01 -19.67
C ILE A 141 12.67 23.43 -20.85
N GLU A 142 12.21 22.19 -20.73
CA GLU A 142 11.47 21.50 -21.77
C GLU A 142 10.51 20.44 -21.22
N GLU A 143 9.54 20.03 -22.04
CA GLU A 143 8.63 18.94 -21.73
C GLU A 143 9.37 17.60 -21.79
N ALA A 144 9.31 16.82 -20.72
CA ALA A 144 9.99 15.55 -20.62
C ALA A 144 9.17 14.43 -21.31
N PRO A 145 9.82 13.51 -22.06
CA PRO A 145 9.14 12.38 -22.65
C PRO A 145 8.54 11.46 -21.57
N PHE A 146 7.50 10.72 -21.93
CA PHE A 146 6.87 9.77 -21.01
C PHE A 146 7.86 8.69 -20.51
N GLU A 147 8.72 8.24 -21.42
CA GLU A 147 9.80 7.30 -21.14
C GLU A 147 10.85 7.98 -20.26
N GLY A 148 10.89 7.60 -18.98
CA GLY A 148 11.80 8.17 -17.98
C GLY A 148 11.15 9.13 -16.99
N SER A 149 9.92 9.60 -17.23
CA SER A 149 9.21 10.53 -16.32
C SER A 149 8.11 9.88 -15.46
N SER A 150 7.88 8.57 -15.61
CA SER A 150 6.80 7.84 -14.92
C SER A 150 6.88 7.93 -13.39
N TYR A 151 8.08 8.02 -12.82
CA TYR A 151 8.29 8.17 -11.38
C TYR A 151 7.71 9.48 -10.81
N CYS A 152 7.56 10.52 -11.64
CA CYS A 152 7.01 11.81 -11.24
C CYS A 152 5.47 11.81 -11.19
N ARG A 153 4.81 10.78 -11.75
CA ARG A 153 3.35 10.75 -11.94
C ARG A 153 2.56 10.19 -10.76
N LEU A 154 3.23 9.63 -9.75
CA LEU A 154 2.62 9.20 -8.49
C LEU A 154 2.49 10.38 -7.51
N THR A 155 1.75 11.40 -7.95
CA THR A 155 1.54 12.64 -7.18
C THR A 155 0.55 12.41 -6.04
N PRO A 156 0.53 13.30 -5.03
CA PRO A 156 -0.49 13.29 -3.98
C PRO A 156 -1.93 13.18 -4.48
N TRP A 157 -2.31 13.99 -5.49
CA TRP A 157 -3.67 13.97 -6.04
C TRP A 157 -3.97 12.69 -6.82
N THR A 158 -2.98 12.12 -7.51
CA THR A 158 -3.14 10.83 -8.19
C THR A 158 -3.34 9.72 -7.16
N LEU A 159 -2.53 9.68 -6.10
CA LEU A 159 -2.67 8.69 -5.02
C LEU A 159 -4.01 8.82 -4.28
N GLU A 160 -4.44 10.05 -3.97
CA GLU A 160 -5.74 10.30 -3.35
C GLU A 160 -6.90 9.87 -4.27
N GLN A 161 -6.87 10.25 -5.55
CA GLN A 161 -7.87 9.84 -6.54
C GLN A 161 -7.91 8.32 -6.71
N MET A 162 -6.74 7.67 -6.81
CA MET A 162 -6.65 6.21 -6.91
C MET A 162 -7.27 5.56 -5.67
N ALA A 163 -6.89 6.01 -4.46
CA ALA A 163 -7.37 5.47 -3.20
C ALA A 163 -8.90 5.55 -3.07
N ARG A 164 -9.51 6.68 -3.44
CA ARG A 164 -10.97 6.86 -3.42
C ARG A 164 -11.70 5.91 -4.37
N ASN A 165 -11.09 5.59 -5.50
CA ASN A 165 -11.67 4.73 -6.53
C ASN A 165 -11.24 3.26 -6.41
N MET A 166 -10.51 2.88 -5.34
CA MET A 166 -10.02 1.51 -5.14
C MET A 166 -11.16 0.48 -5.14
N THR A 167 -12.29 0.80 -4.51
CA THR A 167 -13.45 -0.10 -4.48
C THR A 167 -13.94 -0.42 -5.89
N GLU A 168 -14.16 0.60 -6.72
CA GLU A 168 -14.67 0.41 -8.09
C GLU A 168 -13.64 -0.29 -8.99
N ALA A 169 -12.36 0.06 -8.83
CA ALA A 169 -11.27 -0.52 -9.61
C ALA A 169 -10.99 -1.99 -9.29
N LEU A 170 -11.18 -2.40 -8.04
CA LEU A 170 -10.82 -3.73 -7.54
C LEU A 170 -12.00 -4.67 -7.32
N LEU A 171 -13.24 -4.17 -7.39
CA LEU A 171 -14.42 -5.01 -7.34
C LEU A 171 -14.32 -6.08 -8.44
N PRO A 172 -14.44 -7.37 -8.13
CA PRO A 172 -14.35 -8.40 -9.14
C PRO A 172 -15.43 -8.21 -10.20
N LYS A 173 -15.04 -8.36 -11.46
CA LYS A 173 -15.97 -8.26 -12.59
C LYS A 173 -17.04 -9.36 -12.48
N PRO A 174 -18.30 -9.14 -12.93
CA PRO A 174 -19.37 -10.13 -12.83
C PRO A 174 -19.06 -11.51 -13.44
N ASN A 175 -18.14 -11.55 -14.41
CA ASN A 175 -17.67 -12.77 -15.06
C ASN A 175 -16.50 -13.48 -14.34
N SER A 176 -16.02 -12.94 -13.23
CA SER A 176 -14.94 -13.53 -12.44
C SER A 176 -15.42 -14.80 -11.73
N ILE A 177 -14.52 -15.78 -11.56
CA ILE A 177 -14.86 -17.07 -10.95
C ILE A 177 -15.30 -16.93 -9.48
N CYS A 178 -14.80 -15.91 -8.76
CA CYS A 178 -15.22 -15.65 -7.39
C CYS A 178 -16.69 -15.21 -7.27
N ILE A 179 -17.27 -14.61 -8.33
CA ILE A 179 -18.68 -14.21 -8.39
C ILE A 179 -19.52 -15.31 -9.05
N ASP A 180 -19.16 -15.71 -10.26
CA ASP A 180 -19.86 -16.76 -11.01
C ASP A 180 -19.11 -18.10 -10.91
N GLN A 181 -19.34 -18.79 -9.80
CA GLN A 181 -18.73 -20.11 -9.54
C GLN A 181 -19.22 -21.21 -10.52
N PHE A 182 -20.24 -20.96 -11.33
CA PHE A 182 -20.75 -21.92 -12.31
C PHE A 182 -20.22 -21.67 -13.73
N ARG A 183 -19.36 -20.66 -13.92
CA ARG A 183 -18.75 -20.35 -15.23
C ARG A 183 -17.62 -21.30 -15.61
N ARG A 184 -17.48 -21.65 -16.90
CA ARG A 184 -16.29 -22.37 -17.41
C ARG A 184 -14.99 -21.61 -17.10
N ILE A 185 -13.98 -22.34 -16.65
CA ILE A 185 -12.66 -21.76 -16.38
C ILE A 185 -11.90 -21.52 -17.68
N GLN A 186 -11.09 -20.46 -17.73
CA GLN A 186 -10.15 -20.25 -18.82
C GLN A 186 -8.81 -20.89 -18.46
N PRO A 187 -8.34 -21.91 -19.20
CA PRO A 187 -7.22 -22.76 -18.78
C PRO A 187 -5.83 -22.12 -18.91
N PHE A 188 -5.71 -20.95 -19.55
CA PHE A 188 -4.42 -20.33 -19.87
C PHE A 188 -3.96 -19.29 -18.84
N ASP A 189 -4.86 -18.80 -17.98
CA ASP A 189 -4.53 -17.73 -17.06
C ASP A 189 -3.71 -18.24 -15.88
N VAL A 190 -2.46 -17.76 -15.79
CA VAL A 190 -1.63 -17.92 -14.59
C VAL A 190 -2.09 -16.89 -13.57
N GLN A 191 -2.35 -17.36 -12.35
CA GLN A 191 -2.76 -16.53 -11.23
C GLN A 191 -1.68 -16.58 -10.15
N VAL A 192 -1.55 -15.48 -9.41
CA VAL A 192 -0.72 -15.42 -8.21
C VAL A 192 -1.66 -15.30 -7.01
N GLY A 193 -1.43 -16.11 -5.98
CA GLY A 193 -2.24 -16.10 -4.77
C GLY A 193 -1.47 -16.55 -3.54
N VAL A 194 -1.94 -16.09 -2.37
CA VAL A 194 -1.32 -16.41 -1.08
C VAL A 194 -1.93 -17.69 -0.49
N CYS A 195 -1.10 -18.54 0.12
CA CYS A 195 -1.59 -19.69 0.86
C CYS A 195 -2.09 -19.26 2.25
N ILE A 196 -3.41 -19.13 2.38
CA ILE A 196 -4.07 -18.68 3.60
C ILE A 196 -4.26 -19.78 4.65
N LYS A 197 -4.30 -21.04 4.20
CA LYS A 197 -4.35 -22.24 5.05
C LYS A 197 -3.59 -23.37 4.37
N ALA A 198 -2.57 -23.91 5.02
CA ALA A 198 -1.73 -24.95 4.45
C ALA A 198 -2.32 -26.37 4.61
N GLU A 199 -3.19 -26.57 5.60
CA GLU A 199 -3.93 -27.80 5.86
C GLU A 199 -5.33 -27.46 6.39
N ALA A 200 -6.35 -27.77 5.59
CA ALA A 200 -7.74 -27.54 5.92
C ALA A 200 -8.64 -28.57 5.24
N VAL A 201 -9.86 -28.74 5.76
CA VAL A 201 -10.85 -29.66 5.20
C VAL A 201 -11.10 -29.34 3.72
N ASN A 202 -10.92 -30.33 2.87
CA ASN A 202 -11.22 -30.24 1.46
C ASN A 202 -12.73 -30.31 1.24
N VAL A 203 -13.36 -29.19 0.89
CA VAL A 203 -14.83 -29.13 0.67
C VAL A 203 -15.32 -30.01 -0.48
N ALA A 204 -14.45 -30.44 -1.38
CA ALA A 204 -14.81 -31.38 -2.44
C ALA A 204 -14.60 -32.86 -2.04
N PHE A 205 -14.16 -33.13 -0.81
CA PHE A 205 -14.03 -34.50 -0.32
C PHE A 205 -15.43 -35.12 -0.17
N PRO A 206 -15.70 -36.28 -0.82
CA PRO A 206 -17.01 -36.91 -0.74
C PRO A 206 -17.33 -37.34 0.69
N LYS A 207 -18.48 -36.90 1.23
CA LYS A 207 -18.92 -37.24 2.59
C LYS A 207 -19.71 -38.56 2.67
N THR A 208 -20.40 -38.91 1.58
CA THR A 208 -21.42 -39.98 1.57
C THR A 208 -21.05 -41.17 0.69
N VAL A 209 -19.95 -41.09 -0.05
CA VAL A 209 -19.49 -42.16 -0.96
C VAL A 209 -18.02 -42.44 -0.74
N LYS A 210 -17.60 -43.68 -0.99
CA LYS A 210 -16.18 -44.06 -0.92
C LYS A 210 -15.37 -43.17 -1.87
N PRO A 211 -14.34 -42.45 -1.36
CA PRO A 211 -13.56 -41.55 -2.20
C PRO A 211 -12.80 -42.32 -3.28
N SER A 212 -12.72 -41.74 -4.48
CA SER A 212 -11.90 -42.31 -5.56
C SER A 212 -10.40 -42.17 -5.24
N LEU A 213 -9.59 -43.05 -5.82
CA LEU A 213 -8.14 -43.09 -5.60
C LEU A 213 -7.52 -41.69 -5.85
N GLY A 214 -6.76 -41.16 -4.88
CA GLY A 214 -6.09 -39.86 -4.98
C GLY A 214 -6.89 -38.65 -4.48
N VAL A 215 -8.16 -38.81 -4.07
CA VAL A 215 -8.92 -37.73 -3.42
C VAL A 215 -8.50 -37.61 -1.95
N LYS A 216 -8.04 -36.43 -1.54
CA LYS A 216 -7.51 -36.17 -0.19
C LYS A 216 -8.55 -35.46 0.69
N PRO A 217 -8.66 -35.83 1.98
CA PRO A 217 -9.58 -35.18 2.93
C PRO A 217 -9.14 -33.77 3.33
N MET A 218 -7.85 -33.48 3.22
CA MET A 218 -7.26 -32.17 3.47
C MET A 218 -6.68 -31.57 2.19
N CYS A 219 -6.65 -30.25 2.11
CA CYS A 219 -5.96 -29.47 1.08
C CYS A 219 -5.40 -28.17 1.65
N SER A 220 -4.56 -27.50 0.87
CA SER A 220 -4.24 -26.09 1.13
C SER A 220 -5.27 -25.19 0.43
N TYR A 221 -5.57 -24.02 1.00
CA TYR A 221 -6.33 -22.96 0.34
C TYR A 221 -5.39 -21.85 -0.09
N LEU A 222 -5.42 -21.55 -1.39
CA LEU A 222 -4.86 -20.34 -1.96
C LEU A 222 -5.98 -19.31 -2.13
N PHE A 223 -5.65 -18.03 -2.02
CA PHE A 223 -6.58 -16.96 -2.31
C PHE A 223 -6.02 -15.98 -3.34
N THR A 224 -6.89 -15.50 -4.22
CA THR A 224 -6.68 -14.36 -5.10
C THR A 224 -8.01 -13.60 -5.25
N PRO A 225 -8.04 -12.27 -5.40
CA PRO A 225 -9.29 -11.51 -5.49
C PRO A 225 -10.22 -11.95 -6.66
N THR A 226 -9.64 -12.39 -7.78
CA THR A 226 -10.38 -12.71 -9.01
C THR A 226 -10.94 -14.13 -9.04
N LEU A 227 -10.25 -15.11 -8.42
CA LEU A 227 -10.74 -16.48 -8.30
C LEU A 227 -11.38 -16.78 -6.94
N GLY A 228 -11.09 -15.97 -5.93
CA GLY A 228 -11.45 -16.22 -4.55
C GLY A 228 -10.67 -17.39 -3.97
N LEU A 229 -11.36 -18.31 -3.30
CA LEU A 229 -10.73 -19.50 -2.72
C LEU A 229 -10.45 -20.57 -3.77
N VAL A 230 -9.20 -21.03 -3.80
CA VAL A 230 -8.75 -22.12 -4.68
C VAL A 230 -8.13 -23.22 -3.83
N ARG A 231 -8.60 -24.45 -4.02
CA ARG A 231 -8.02 -25.63 -3.36
C ARG A 231 -6.74 -26.06 -4.04
N TRP A 232 -5.73 -26.43 -3.27
CA TRP A 232 -4.52 -27.08 -3.77
C TRP A 232 -4.36 -28.45 -3.11
N CYS A 233 -4.60 -29.51 -3.90
CA CYS A 233 -4.55 -30.90 -3.45
C CYS A 233 -3.17 -31.51 -3.73
N ILE A 234 -2.23 -31.42 -2.78
CA ILE A 234 -0.88 -32.00 -2.90
C ILE A 234 -0.95 -33.51 -2.64
N ARG A 235 -0.28 -34.31 -3.48
CA ARG A 235 -0.37 -35.79 -3.42
C ARG A 235 0.48 -36.40 -2.30
N GLU A 236 1.63 -35.78 -2.00
CA GLU A 236 2.60 -36.19 -0.98
C GLU A 236 2.91 -35.01 -0.06
N MET A 237 2.29 -34.93 1.13
CA MET A 237 2.62 -33.89 2.11
C MET A 237 3.52 -34.47 3.20
N LYS A 238 4.57 -33.73 3.57
CA LYS A 238 5.36 -33.99 4.78
C LYS A 238 4.75 -33.20 5.93
N THR A 239 4.35 -33.89 6.99
CA THR A 239 3.98 -33.26 8.27
C THR A 239 5.24 -32.80 8.99
N THR A 240 5.30 -31.53 9.38
CA THR A 240 6.33 -30.96 10.24
C THR A 240 5.77 -30.74 11.63
N GLU A 241 6.49 -31.21 12.66
CA GLU A 241 6.30 -30.78 14.05
C GLU A 241 6.54 -29.27 14.18
N PRO A 242 5.97 -28.59 15.19
CA PRO A 242 6.17 -27.15 15.40
C PRO A 242 7.65 -26.83 15.54
N THR A 243 8.25 -26.22 14.52
CA THR A 243 9.67 -25.83 14.54
C THR A 243 9.89 -24.60 15.40
N SER A 244 10.83 -24.75 16.33
CA SER A 244 11.47 -23.65 17.05
C SER A 244 12.31 -22.77 16.10
N SER A 245 12.52 -21.53 16.54
CA SER A 245 13.22 -20.44 15.86
C SER A 245 14.70 -20.73 15.57
N LYS A 246 14.99 -21.42 14.46
CA LYS A 246 16.33 -21.43 13.86
C LYS A 246 16.27 -21.11 12.37
N ALA A 247 17.27 -20.37 11.90
CA ALA A 247 17.42 -19.97 10.51
C ALA A 247 17.60 -21.21 9.61
N ALA A 248 16.73 -21.36 8.61
CA ALA A 248 16.68 -22.52 7.73
C ALA A 248 17.63 -22.36 6.52
N VAL A 249 18.24 -23.47 6.11
CA VAL A 249 18.88 -23.61 4.79
C VAL A 249 17.79 -23.93 3.78
N TYR A 250 17.61 -23.06 2.78
CA TYR A 250 16.45 -23.07 1.89
C TYR A 250 16.61 -24.06 0.73
N ASN A 251 15.69 -25.02 0.63
CA ASN A 251 15.46 -25.79 -0.59
C ASN A 251 13.99 -25.61 -1.00
N VAL A 252 13.76 -24.72 -1.96
CA VAL A 252 12.44 -24.28 -2.43
C VAL A 252 11.52 -25.47 -2.79
N ASN A 253 12.06 -26.54 -3.39
CA ASN A 253 11.27 -27.71 -3.77
C ASN A 253 10.82 -28.56 -2.58
N SER A 254 11.64 -28.69 -1.52
CA SER A 254 11.23 -29.44 -0.32
C SER A 254 10.16 -28.69 0.48
N ASP A 255 10.29 -27.37 0.56
CA ASP A 255 9.43 -26.52 1.38
C ASP A 255 7.97 -26.53 0.90
N MET A 256 7.73 -26.67 -0.42
CA MET A 256 6.38 -26.79 -0.97
C MET A 256 5.63 -28.04 -0.46
N PHE A 257 6.32 -29.11 -0.09
CA PHE A 257 5.70 -30.32 0.43
C PHE A 257 5.51 -30.30 1.94
N GLU A 258 6.15 -29.36 2.65
CA GLU A 258 6.07 -29.20 4.11
C GLU A 258 4.91 -28.26 4.50
N VAL A 259 3.95 -28.77 5.29
CA VAL A 259 2.72 -28.02 5.63
C VAL A 259 3.03 -26.69 6.30
N GLY A 260 3.92 -26.68 7.30
CA GLY A 260 4.26 -25.46 8.05
C GLY A 260 4.96 -24.39 7.21
N LYS A 261 5.62 -24.79 6.12
CA LYS A 261 6.41 -23.89 5.26
C LYS A 261 5.62 -23.27 4.11
N ARG A 262 4.41 -23.75 3.80
CA ARG A 262 3.56 -23.18 2.75
C ARG A 262 2.75 -21.97 3.19
N LEU A 263 2.34 -21.95 4.46
CA LEU A 263 1.44 -20.93 4.98
C LEU A 263 2.07 -19.53 4.81
N GLY A 264 1.29 -18.57 4.31
CA GLY A 264 1.75 -17.20 4.04
C GLY A 264 2.53 -17.03 2.74
N LYS A 265 3.07 -18.09 2.14
CA LYS A 265 3.80 -17.98 0.87
C LYS A 265 2.89 -17.69 -0.31
N TRP A 266 3.46 -17.02 -1.32
CA TRP A 266 2.79 -16.72 -2.58
C TRP A 266 3.14 -17.75 -3.65
N PHE A 267 2.12 -18.17 -4.40
CA PHE A 267 2.26 -19.17 -5.43
C PHE A 267 1.63 -18.70 -6.73
N SER A 268 2.35 -18.94 -7.83
CA SER A 268 1.80 -18.90 -9.17
C SER A 268 1.16 -20.25 -9.47
N PHE A 269 -0.02 -20.26 -10.09
CA PHE A 269 -0.72 -21.50 -10.42
C PHE A 269 -1.68 -21.32 -11.59
N LYS A 270 -2.10 -22.43 -12.18
CA LYS A 270 -3.21 -22.50 -13.12
C LYS A 270 -4.40 -23.19 -12.47
N LEU A 271 -5.61 -22.72 -12.79
CA LEU A 271 -6.81 -23.40 -12.34
C LEU A 271 -7.04 -24.65 -13.20
N VAL A 272 -7.11 -25.82 -12.56
CA VAL A 272 -7.30 -27.11 -13.23
C VAL A 272 -8.66 -27.69 -12.88
N GLU A 273 -9.46 -27.95 -13.90
CA GLU A 273 -10.76 -28.60 -13.79
C GLU A 273 -10.63 -30.13 -13.80
N ALA A 274 -11.36 -30.82 -12.91
CA ALA A 274 -11.46 -32.27 -12.96
C ALA A 274 -12.14 -32.76 -14.26
N LYS A 275 -11.64 -33.86 -14.84
CA LYS A 275 -12.04 -34.36 -16.17
C LYS A 275 -13.56 -34.52 -16.35
N LYS A 276 -14.27 -34.97 -15.32
CA LYS A 276 -15.73 -35.17 -15.34
C LYS A 276 -16.56 -33.90 -15.57
N TYR A 277 -15.96 -32.71 -15.40
CA TYR A 277 -16.62 -31.43 -15.61
C TYR A 277 -16.16 -30.74 -16.91
N ARG A 278 -15.36 -31.41 -17.75
CA ARG A 278 -14.86 -30.87 -19.03
C ARG A 278 -15.78 -31.15 -20.22
N SER A 279 -17.01 -31.61 -20.00
CA SER A 279 -18.01 -31.83 -21.06
C SER A 279 -18.65 -30.52 -21.51
N ASP A 280 -19.40 -30.53 -22.61
CA ASP A 280 -20.19 -29.38 -23.08
C ASP A 280 -21.47 -29.13 -22.25
N GLU A 281 -21.75 -29.97 -21.26
CA GLU A 281 -22.91 -29.83 -20.39
C GLU A 281 -22.85 -28.56 -19.52
N PRO A 282 -24.01 -28.02 -19.10
CA PRO A 282 -24.07 -26.95 -18.13
C PRO A 282 -23.36 -27.34 -16.82
N ILE A 283 -22.54 -26.43 -16.30
CA ILE A 283 -21.82 -26.65 -15.04
C ILE A 283 -22.82 -26.56 -13.88
N ARG A 284 -22.90 -27.63 -13.10
CA ARG A 284 -23.80 -27.75 -11.93
C ARG A 284 -23.06 -27.71 -10.59
N ALA A 285 -21.73 -27.68 -10.61
CA ALA A 285 -20.90 -27.65 -9.42
C ALA A 285 -20.15 -26.32 -9.33
N ARG A 286 -20.14 -25.73 -8.14
CA ARG A 286 -19.35 -24.54 -7.83
C ARG A 286 -17.88 -24.77 -8.16
N ALA A 287 -17.19 -23.75 -8.69
CA ALA A 287 -15.78 -23.76 -9.06
C ALA A 287 -14.92 -24.33 -7.93
N LEU A 288 -15.14 -23.88 -6.69
CA LEU A 288 -14.45 -24.36 -5.50
C LEU A 288 -14.47 -25.90 -5.37
N ILE A 289 -15.53 -26.57 -5.82
CA ILE A 289 -15.68 -28.04 -5.71
C ILE A 289 -15.01 -28.77 -6.90
N ARG A 290 -15.09 -28.21 -8.10
CA ARG A 290 -14.66 -28.89 -9.33
C ARG A 290 -13.24 -28.58 -9.79
N THR A 291 -12.64 -27.50 -9.28
CA THR A 291 -11.30 -27.04 -9.67
C THR A 291 -10.28 -27.19 -8.55
N THR A 292 -9.00 -27.25 -8.92
CA THR A 292 -7.86 -27.19 -7.99
C THR A 292 -6.69 -26.45 -8.64
N ALA A 293 -5.80 -25.89 -7.84
CA ALA A 293 -4.54 -25.34 -8.32
C ALA A 293 -3.65 -26.46 -8.89
N GLY A 294 -3.15 -26.26 -10.11
CA GLY A 294 -2.14 -27.09 -10.76
C GLY A 294 -0.99 -26.23 -11.29
N ASN A 295 0.12 -26.88 -11.65
CA ASN A 295 1.38 -26.22 -12.04
C ASN A 295 1.78 -25.13 -11.03
N VAL A 296 1.68 -25.45 -9.75
CA VAL A 296 1.94 -24.51 -8.66
C VAL A 296 3.44 -24.31 -8.53
N ASN A 297 3.90 -23.06 -8.48
CA ASN A 297 5.30 -22.69 -8.22
C ASN A 297 5.35 -21.53 -7.24
N GLU A 298 6.29 -21.56 -6.29
CA GLU A 298 6.55 -20.45 -5.38
C GLU A 298 7.05 -19.21 -6.15
N VAL A 299 6.52 -18.05 -5.80
CA VAL A 299 6.89 -16.77 -6.43
C VAL A 299 8.06 -16.17 -5.67
N GLN A 300 9.13 -15.77 -6.40
CA GLN A 300 10.31 -15.15 -5.81
C GLN A 300 10.08 -13.67 -5.46
N VAL A 301 9.44 -12.92 -6.36
CA VAL A 301 9.05 -11.52 -6.12
C VAL A 301 7.62 -11.52 -5.59
N VAL A 302 7.47 -11.48 -4.27
CA VAL A 302 6.17 -11.56 -3.62
C VAL A 302 5.36 -10.27 -3.81
N PRO A 303 4.05 -10.35 -4.09
CA PRO A 303 3.20 -9.15 -4.18
C PRO A 303 3.11 -8.36 -2.88
N LYS A 304 3.12 -9.06 -1.74
CA LYS A 304 3.15 -8.47 -0.40
C LYS A 304 3.96 -9.34 0.56
N GLU A 305 4.66 -8.70 1.47
CA GLU A 305 5.29 -9.37 2.60
C GLU A 305 4.23 -10.02 3.50
N THR A 306 4.57 -11.19 4.05
CA THR A 306 3.68 -11.93 4.94
C THR A 306 4.42 -12.40 6.17
N ARG A 307 3.71 -12.50 7.29
CA ARG A 307 4.23 -13.11 8.53
C ARG A 307 3.28 -14.21 8.96
N VAL A 308 3.82 -15.29 9.53
CA VAL A 308 3.01 -16.35 10.12
C VAL A 308 3.16 -16.27 11.64
N VAL A 309 2.08 -15.91 12.33
CA VAL A 309 2.04 -15.77 13.79
C VAL A 309 0.98 -16.73 14.32
N ASN A 310 1.37 -17.65 15.20
CA ASN A 310 0.48 -18.65 15.79
C ASN A 310 -0.36 -19.44 14.78
N GLY A 311 0.20 -19.72 13.59
CA GLY A 311 -0.50 -20.46 12.52
C GLY A 311 -1.53 -19.63 11.74
N GLU A 312 -1.51 -18.30 11.88
CA GLU A 312 -2.30 -17.36 11.09
C GLU A 312 -1.40 -16.52 10.20
N VAL A 313 -1.87 -16.23 8.99
CA VAL A 313 -1.18 -15.35 8.06
C VAL A 313 -1.55 -13.90 8.40
N GLU A 314 -0.52 -13.10 8.69
CA GLU A 314 -0.59 -11.66 8.81
C GLU A 314 -0.03 -11.01 7.55
N ILE A 315 -0.80 -10.08 6.97
CA ILE A 315 -0.42 -9.33 5.77
C ILE A 315 -0.76 -7.87 6.01
N GLU A 316 0.15 -6.96 5.70
CA GLU A 316 -0.12 -5.53 5.80
C GLU A 316 -1.05 -5.06 4.67
N ALA A 317 -2.03 -4.23 5.02
CA ALA A 317 -2.92 -3.58 4.06
C ALA A 317 -3.20 -2.14 4.50
N SER A 318 -3.54 -1.29 3.54
CA SER A 318 -3.67 0.15 3.79
C SER A 318 -4.84 0.75 3.02
N PHE A 319 -5.44 1.79 3.58
CA PHE A 319 -6.56 2.48 2.96
C PHE A 319 -6.61 3.96 3.37
N LEU A 320 -7.35 4.76 2.59
CA LEU A 320 -7.59 6.16 2.92
C LEU A 320 -8.70 6.28 3.96
N PHE A 321 -8.47 7.05 5.02
CA PHE A 321 -9.45 7.34 6.04
C PHE A 321 -10.58 8.21 5.48
N ASP A 322 -11.82 7.73 5.62
CA ASP A 322 -13.04 8.50 5.42
C ASP A 322 -13.95 8.28 6.65
N PRO A 323 -14.27 9.30 7.46
CA PRO A 323 -15.10 9.11 8.65
C PRO A 323 -16.46 8.46 8.34
N LYS A 324 -17.02 8.71 7.14
CA LYS A 324 -18.32 8.15 6.72
C LYS A 324 -18.31 6.64 6.53
N MET A 325 -17.14 6.04 6.39
CA MET A 325 -17.00 4.58 6.31
C MET A 325 -17.22 3.92 7.66
N PHE A 326 -17.03 4.64 8.77
CA PHE A 326 -17.06 4.08 10.12
C PHE A 326 -18.34 4.41 10.87
N GLU A 327 -18.92 5.59 10.66
CA GLU A 327 -20.09 6.05 11.43
C GLU A 327 -20.87 7.15 10.69
N SER A 328 -22.06 7.48 11.21
CA SER A 328 -22.85 8.61 10.72
C SER A 328 -22.38 9.93 11.35
N GLU A 329 -22.78 11.05 10.75
CA GLU A 329 -22.49 12.38 11.30
C GLU A 329 -23.09 12.55 12.70
N GLU A 330 -24.30 12.03 12.95
CA GLU A 330 -24.95 12.09 14.27
C GLU A 330 -24.18 11.31 15.33
N ASN A 331 -23.67 10.12 14.98
CA ASN A 331 -22.88 9.31 15.91
C ASN A 331 -21.55 9.99 16.24
N SER A 332 -20.94 10.67 15.26
CA SER A 332 -19.67 11.38 15.46
C SER A 332 -19.74 12.53 16.47
N LEU A 333 -20.94 13.04 16.77
CA LEU A 333 -21.18 14.11 17.75
C LEU A 333 -21.28 13.59 19.20
N ILE A 334 -21.29 12.28 19.41
CA ILE A 334 -21.41 11.68 20.74
C ILE A 334 -20.04 11.65 21.43
N GLU A 335 -19.86 12.40 22.52
CA GLU A 335 -18.60 12.44 23.27
C GLU A 335 -18.35 11.15 24.10
N ASP A 336 -19.41 10.51 24.60
CA ASP A 336 -19.29 9.25 25.35
C ASP A 336 -19.05 8.07 24.40
N TRP A 337 -17.82 7.57 24.42
CA TRP A 337 -17.39 6.46 23.59
C TRP A 337 -18.15 5.16 23.82
N ASN A 338 -18.68 4.90 25.02
CA ASN A 338 -19.47 3.68 25.22
C ASN A 338 -20.75 3.71 24.37
N LEU A 339 -21.38 4.87 24.27
CA LEU A 339 -22.56 5.09 23.44
C LEU A 339 -22.19 5.20 21.95
N ARG A 340 -21.11 5.94 21.62
CA ARG A 340 -20.64 6.10 20.23
C ARG A 340 -20.23 4.76 19.61
N HIS A 341 -19.63 3.85 20.39
CA HIS A 341 -19.22 2.52 19.93
C HIS A 341 -20.41 1.70 19.41
N GLU A 342 -21.57 1.79 20.07
CA GLU A 342 -22.78 1.06 19.66
C GLU A 342 -23.31 1.51 18.29
N GLY A 343 -23.04 2.77 17.90
CA GLY A 343 -23.41 3.33 16.59
C GLY A 343 -22.36 3.16 15.49
N LEU A 344 -21.22 2.53 15.78
CA LEU A 344 -20.22 2.24 14.76
C LEU A 344 -20.73 1.19 13.76
N ARG A 345 -20.35 1.38 12.50
CA ARG A 345 -20.70 0.46 11.41
C ARG A 345 -20.02 -0.89 11.60
N THR A 346 -20.78 -1.95 11.34
CA THR A 346 -20.32 -3.34 11.40
C THR A 346 -20.00 -3.92 10.02
N ASP A 347 -20.27 -3.15 8.97
CA ASP A 347 -20.07 -3.48 7.55
C ASP A 347 -18.92 -2.69 6.90
N THR A 348 -18.13 -1.98 7.72
CA THR A 348 -16.97 -1.20 7.26
C THR A 348 -15.94 -2.13 6.62
N HIS A 349 -15.45 -1.72 5.46
CA HIS A 349 -14.46 -2.47 4.70
C HIS A 349 -13.67 -1.54 3.78
N PHE A 350 -12.54 -2.04 3.29
CA PHE A 350 -11.79 -1.43 2.20
C PHE A 350 -11.32 -2.52 1.21
N TRP A 351 -10.82 -2.07 0.06
CA TRP A 351 -10.36 -2.95 -1.01
C TRP A 351 -8.85 -2.87 -1.16
N ASP A 352 -8.19 -4.03 -1.04
CA ASP A 352 -6.77 -4.20 -1.27
C ASP A 352 -6.53 -4.94 -2.61
N THR A 353 -5.49 -4.55 -3.34
CA THR A 353 -5.16 -5.12 -4.66
C THR A 353 -4.89 -6.62 -4.63
N ASN A 354 -4.40 -7.14 -3.51
CA ASN A 354 -3.98 -8.53 -3.37
C ASN A 354 -4.89 -9.32 -2.42
N LEU A 355 -5.52 -8.66 -1.45
CA LEU A 355 -6.42 -9.30 -0.48
C LEU A 355 -7.91 -9.18 -0.85
N GLY A 356 -8.25 -8.30 -1.81
CA GLY A 356 -9.64 -7.99 -2.14
C GLY A 356 -10.29 -7.23 -0.99
N ARG A 357 -11.57 -7.53 -0.71
CA ARG A 357 -12.30 -6.93 0.41
C ARG A 357 -11.71 -7.36 1.76
N VAL A 358 -11.34 -6.38 2.58
CA VAL A 358 -10.89 -6.53 3.97
C VAL A 358 -11.91 -5.86 4.88
N GLU A 359 -12.48 -6.61 5.82
CA GLU A 359 -13.43 -6.07 6.80
C GLU A 359 -12.68 -5.30 7.90
N VAL A 360 -13.31 -4.26 8.44
CA VAL A 360 -12.84 -3.50 9.61
C VAL A 360 -13.98 -3.45 10.62
N TYR A 361 -13.74 -3.95 11.82
CA TYR A 361 -14.78 -4.06 12.85
C TYR A 361 -14.72 -2.91 13.86
N PRO A 362 -15.82 -2.68 14.63
CA PRO A 362 -15.95 -1.52 15.50
C PRO A 362 -14.76 -1.27 16.44
N THR A 363 -14.09 -2.31 16.94
CA THR A 363 -12.91 -2.17 17.80
C THR A 363 -11.74 -1.47 17.10
N GLU A 364 -11.42 -1.89 15.87
CA GLU A 364 -10.40 -1.25 15.06
C GLU A 364 -10.86 0.13 14.57
N SER A 365 -12.14 0.28 14.18
CA SER A 365 -12.74 1.56 13.80
C SER A 365 -12.59 2.62 14.90
N GLU A 366 -12.95 2.27 16.14
CA GLU A 366 -12.80 3.14 17.30
C GLU A 366 -11.34 3.54 17.52
N THR A 367 -10.41 2.59 17.41
CA THR A 367 -8.98 2.86 17.55
C THR A 367 -8.50 3.91 16.55
N ILE A 368 -8.93 3.78 15.29
CA ILE A 368 -8.59 4.72 14.21
C ILE A 368 -9.15 6.12 14.49
N ILE A 369 -10.46 6.20 14.77
CA ILE A 369 -11.15 7.47 14.99
C ILE A 369 -10.54 8.20 16.20
N ARG A 370 -10.40 7.52 17.34
CA ARG A 370 -9.81 8.11 18.55
C ARG A 370 -8.41 8.66 18.32
N ALA A 371 -7.57 7.91 17.60
CA ALA A 371 -6.20 8.32 17.32
C ALA A 371 -6.16 9.60 16.47
N ILE A 372 -6.98 9.67 15.42
CA ILE A 372 -7.07 10.84 14.54
C ILE A 372 -7.65 12.06 15.27
N GLU A 373 -8.72 11.88 16.04
CA GLU A 373 -9.35 12.97 16.78
C GLU A 373 -8.43 13.52 17.87
N SER A 374 -7.78 12.63 18.64
CA SER A 374 -6.82 13.04 19.69
C SER A 374 -5.64 13.80 19.10
N HIS A 375 -5.13 13.35 17.95
CA HIS A 375 -4.09 14.07 17.24
C HIS A 375 -4.56 15.46 16.80
N ARG A 376 -5.73 15.56 16.16
CA ARG A 376 -6.28 16.85 15.71
C ARG A 376 -6.51 17.83 16.85
N GLN A 377 -6.94 17.37 18.02
CA GLN A 377 -7.10 18.20 19.22
C GLN A 377 -5.77 18.71 19.78
N SER A 378 -4.67 17.99 19.53
CA SER A 378 -3.33 18.39 19.98
C SER A 378 -2.64 19.40 19.06
N LEU A 379 -3.14 19.59 17.84
CA LEU A 379 -2.52 20.49 16.85
C LEU A 379 -2.74 21.97 17.22
N GLY A 380 -1.70 22.78 16.99
CA GLY A 380 -1.85 24.24 17.05
C GLY A 380 -2.74 24.77 15.91
N PRO A 381 -3.39 25.95 16.06
CA PRO A 381 -4.36 26.45 15.08
C PRO A 381 -3.85 26.51 13.62
N ARG A 382 -2.57 26.88 13.44
CA ARG A 382 -1.94 26.96 12.11
C ARG A 382 -1.72 25.58 11.47
N GLU A 383 -1.36 24.59 12.28
CA GLU A 383 -1.13 23.21 11.81
C GLU A 383 -2.46 22.52 11.55
N ALA A 384 -3.47 22.76 12.40
CA ALA A 384 -4.82 22.28 12.20
C ALA A 384 -5.38 22.76 10.85
N GLU A 385 -5.28 24.04 10.53
CA GLU A 385 -5.71 24.58 9.22
C GLU A 385 -4.97 23.91 8.04
N LYS A 386 -3.66 23.69 8.19
CA LYS A 386 -2.84 23.06 7.15
C LYS A 386 -3.23 21.59 6.92
N LEU A 387 -3.49 20.85 7.99
CA LEU A 387 -3.69 19.40 7.98
C LEU A 387 -5.17 18.98 7.90
N GLU A 388 -6.11 19.92 8.06
CA GLU A 388 -7.55 19.66 8.03
C GLU A 388 -7.99 18.91 6.76
N LYS A 389 -7.45 19.32 5.61
CA LYS A 389 -7.78 18.76 4.30
C LYS A 389 -6.81 17.68 3.85
N GLU A 390 -5.81 17.36 4.66
CA GLU A 390 -4.82 16.37 4.28
C GLU A 390 -5.38 14.97 4.39
N ALA A 391 -5.07 14.17 3.37
CA ALA A 391 -5.56 12.81 3.27
C ALA A 391 -4.82 11.96 4.31
N ILE A 392 -5.53 11.13 5.07
CA ILE A 392 -4.94 10.28 6.11
C ILE A 392 -4.94 8.84 5.60
N VAL A 393 -3.80 8.17 5.69
CA VAL A 393 -3.63 6.75 5.35
C VAL A 393 -3.60 5.95 6.64
N VAL A 394 -4.37 4.87 6.67
CA VAL A 394 -4.39 3.89 7.76
C VAL A 394 -3.76 2.60 7.25
N SER A 395 -2.71 2.13 7.91
CA SER A 395 -2.13 0.81 7.73
C SER A 395 -2.60 -0.13 8.84
N VAL A 396 -2.99 -1.35 8.46
CA VAL A 396 -3.49 -2.39 9.36
C VAL A 396 -2.76 -3.71 9.11
N THR A 397 -2.65 -4.52 10.16
CA THR A 397 -2.36 -5.95 9.99
C THR A 397 -3.66 -6.67 9.70
N SER A 398 -3.78 -7.26 8.51
CA SER A 398 -4.91 -8.09 8.11
C SER A 398 -4.62 -9.57 8.36
N VAL A 399 -5.65 -10.31 8.78
CA VAL A 399 -5.61 -11.77 8.96
C VAL A 399 -6.77 -12.44 8.25
N VAL A 400 -6.63 -13.75 8.02
CA VAL A 400 -7.70 -14.58 7.46
C VAL A 400 -8.86 -14.65 8.45
N HIS A 401 -10.05 -14.26 8.02
CA HIS A 401 -11.24 -14.30 8.85
C HIS A 401 -11.57 -15.73 9.30
N VAL A 402 -11.95 -15.93 10.57
CA VAL A 402 -12.25 -17.27 11.11
C VAL A 402 -13.32 -18.02 10.32
N ASN A 403 -14.29 -17.27 9.76
CA ASN A 403 -15.36 -17.80 8.92
C ASN A 403 -15.06 -17.69 7.41
N PHE A 404 -13.80 -17.67 6.97
CA PHE A 404 -13.41 -17.40 5.57
C PHE A 404 -14.16 -18.25 4.53
N ILE A 405 -14.45 -19.53 4.81
CA ILE A 405 -15.24 -20.40 3.92
C ILE A 405 -16.65 -19.85 3.74
N ARG A 406 -17.33 -19.50 4.84
CA ARG A 406 -18.70 -18.97 4.83
C ARG A 406 -18.73 -17.57 4.18
N ASN A 407 -17.73 -16.75 4.46
CA ASN A 407 -17.62 -15.43 3.83
C ASN A 407 -17.41 -15.55 2.33
N PHE A 408 -16.59 -16.51 1.87
CA PHE A 408 -16.40 -16.77 0.44
C PHE A 408 -17.68 -17.15 -0.29
N GLU A 409 -18.63 -17.84 0.35
CA GLU A 409 -19.93 -18.15 -0.27
C GLU A 409 -20.74 -16.89 -0.62
N LYS A 410 -20.41 -15.76 0.00
CA LYS A 410 -21.06 -14.46 -0.18
C LYS A 410 -20.10 -13.41 -0.74
N TYR A 411 -18.87 -13.76 -1.10
CA TYR A 411 -17.91 -12.84 -1.68
C TYR A 411 -18.43 -12.33 -3.03
N PRO A 412 -18.28 -11.03 -3.36
CA PRO A 412 -17.51 -9.99 -2.67
C PRO A 412 -18.26 -9.21 -1.57
N ASN A 413 -19.48 -9.59 -1.19
CA ASN A 413 -20.24 -8.87 -0.15
C ASN A 413 -19.66 -9.06 1.25
N HIS A 414 -18.88 -10.13 1.46
CA HIS A 414 -18.07 -10.31 2.66
C HIS A 414 -16.64 -10.71 2.26
N GLY A 415 -15.68 -10.02 2.86
CA GLY A 415 -14.26 -10.28 2.76
C GLY A 415 -13.87 -11.57 3.49
N ILE A 416 -12.83 -12.23 2.98
CA ILE A 416 -12.22 -13.36 3.66
C ILE A 416 -11.07 -12.94 4.59
N PHE A 417 -10.71 -11.66 4.56
CA PHE A 417 -9.73 -11.04 5.45
C PHE A 417 -10.41 -10.01 6.34
N VAL A 418 -9.81 -9.76 7.50
CA VAL A 418 -10.24 -8.77 8.47
C VAL A 418 -9.03 -8.04 9.04
N ALA A 419 -9.16 -6.75 9.30
CA ALA A 419 -8.18 -5.99 10.05
C ALA A 419 -8.16 -6.48 11.51
N ARG A 420 -6.99 -6.92 11.98
CA ARG A 420 -6.79 -7.41 13.36
C ARG A 420 -6.30 -6.32 14.29
N ARG A 421 -5.52 -5.37 13.76
CA ARG A 421 -4.97 -4.23 14.50
C ARG A 421 -4.56 -3.14 13.54
N VAL A 422 -4.57 -1.91 14.05
CA VAL A 422 -3.99 -0.74 13.41
C VAL A 422 -2.47 -0.77 13.63
N ASN A 423 -1.70 -0.60 12.57
CA ASN A 423 -0.23 -0.54 12.64
C ASN A 423 0.26 0.91 12.68
N THR A 424 -0.24 1.73 11.76
CA THR A 424 0.22 3.11 11.62
C THR A 424 -0.90 3.94 11.01
N ILE A 425 -1.03 5.18 11.46
CA ILE A 425 -1.86 6.19 10.82
C ILE A 425 -0.95 7.36 10.51
N CYS A 426 -0.97 7.86 9.28
CA CYS A 426 -0.14 8.99 8.87
C CYS A 426 -0.83 9.85 7.81
N TYR A 427 -0.33 11.07 7.63
CA TYR A 427 -0.74 11.88 6.50
C TYR A 427 -0.13 11.34 5.20
N LEU A 428 -0.95 11.24 4.14
CA LEU A 428 -0.51 10.85 2.80
C LEU A 428 0.63 11.76 2.33
N ASN A 429 0.48 13.06 2.56
CA ASN A 429 1.49 14.07 2.27
C ASN A 429 2.52 14.13 3.39
N GLY A 430 3.77 13.79 3.04
CA GLY A 430 4.92 13.92 3.95
C GLY A 430 5.06 12.80 4.98
N GLY A 431 4.08 11.90 5.11
CA GLY A 431 4.21 10.70 5.96
C GLY A 431 4.20 10.97 7.46
N ASN A 432 3.81 12.17 7.89
CA ASN A 432 3.77 12.54 9.31
C ASN A 432 2.89 11.57 10.09
N ILE A 433 3.48 10.91 11.09
CA ILE A 433 2.83 9.85 11.87
C ILE A 433 1.85 10.47 12.88
N ILE A 434 0.63 9.96 12.86
CA ILE A 434 -0.46 10.25 13.80
C ILE A 434 -0.49 9.20 14.92
N TYR A 435 -0.27 7.93 14.55
CA TYR A 435 -0.32 6.78 15.44
C TYR A 435 0.63 5.69 14.94
N GLN A 436 1.31 4.99 15.85
CA GLN A 436 2.15 3.82 15.55
C GLN A 436 2.19 2.85 16.73
#